data_AF-A0A2H5VAJ0-F1
#
_entry.id   AF-A0A2H5VAJ0-F1
#
_cell.length_a   1.000
_cell.length_b   1.000
_cell.length_c   1.000
_cell.angle_alpha   90.00
_cell.angle_beta   90.00
_cell.angle_gamma   90.00
#
_symmetry.space_group_name_H-M   'P 1'
#
loop_
_entity.id
_entity.type
_entity.pdbx_description
1 polymer ?
#
loop_
_entity_poly.entity_id
_entity_poly.type
_entity_poly.pdbx_seq_one_letter_code
_entity_poly.pdbx_strand_id
1 'polypeptide(L)'
;MQRMVFADKNVMTLLILAAIAIFSLPLVLPHITHESMIYHIYLHLTAFMVSIFLVIVSALAYYRGRSRRLLFMMLALSMLTLAEFVNFITLTGNVPTLLLPIINVELAHMLILAMLVLFVTGVIKMG
;
A
#
# COMPACT_ATOMS: atom_id res chain seq x y z
N MET A 1 -8.89 -17.94 -21.74
CA MET A 1 -8.16 -18.74 -20.73
C MET A 1 -7.71 -17.97 -19.48
N GLN A 2 -7.47 -16.65 -19.52
CA GLN A 2 -7.07 -15.86 -18.33
C GLN A 2 -8.12 -15.77 -17.20
N ARG A 3 -9.42 -15.96 -17.49
CA ARG A 3 -10.49 -15.86 -16.47
C ARG A 3 -10.48 -16.98 -15.41
N MET A 4 -9.85 -18.13 -15.69
CA MET A 4 -9.84 -19.27 -14.77
C MET A 4 -8.67 -19.26 -13.79
N VAL A 5 -7.57 -18.59 -14.13
CA VAL A 5 -6.35 -18.57 -13.30
C VAL A 5 -6.58 -17.84 -11.96
N PHE A 6 -7.41 -16.79 -11.96
CA PHE A 6 -7.76 -16.04 -10.74
C PHE A 6 -8.95 -16.63 -9.95
N ALA A 7 -9.61 -17.67 -10.47
CA ALA A 7 -10.73 -18.34 -9.80
C ALA A 7 -10.27 -19.49 -8.89
N ASP A 8 -9.07 -20.02 -9.12
CA ASP A 8 -8.51 -21.11 -8.33
C ASP A 8 -7.86 -20.59 -7.04
N LYS A 9 -8.41 -21.02 -5.90
CA LYS A 9 -7.97 -20.65 -4.55
C LYS A 9 -6.47 -20.91 -4.34
N ASN A 10 -5.93 -21.95 -4.97
CA ASN A 10 -4.53 -22.33 -4.83
C ASN A 10 -3.59 -21.33 -5.54
N VAL A 11 -3.99 -20.87 -6.72
CA VAL A 11 -3.22 -19.88 -7.50
C VAL A 11 -3.26 -18.51 -6.82
N MET A 12 -4.41 -18.11 -6.28
CA MET A 12 -4.54 -16.87 -5.53
C MET A 12 -3.66 -16.89 -4.26
N THR A 13 -3.66 -18.01 -3.53
CA THR A 13 -2.82 -18.18 -2.33
C THR A 13 -1.33 -18.12 -2.68
N LEU A 14 -0.92 -18.74 -3.78
CA LEU A 14 0.47 -18.71 -4.27
C LEU A 14 0.90 -17.29 -4.66
N LEU A 15 0.05 -16.54 -5.36
CA LEU A 15 0.31 -15.14 -5.73
C LEU A 15 0.47 -14.24 -4.51
N ILE A 16 -0.37 -14.44 -3.48
CA ILE A 16 -0.27 -13.70 -2.21
C ILE A 16 1.06 -14.03 -1.51
N LEU A 17 1.43 -15.32 -1.41
CA LEU A 17 2.69 -15.75 -0.80
C LEU A 17 3.91 -15.22 -1.57
N ALA A 18 3.87 -15.26 -2.89
CA ALA A 18 4.94 -14.74 -3.74
C ALA A 18 5.09 -13.22 -3.58
N ALA A 19 3.98 -12.47 -3.55
CA ALA A 19 4.02 -11.04 -3.29
C ALA A 19 4.63 -10.75 -1.91
N ILE A 20 4.18 -11.44 -0.86
CA ILE A 20 4.75 -11.29 0.48
C ILE A 20 6.26 -11.51 0.45
N ALA A 21 6.73 -12.61 -0.15
CA ALA A 21 8.15 -12.93 -0.21
C ALA A 21 8.97 -11.90 -1.01
N ILE A 22 8.49 -11.50 -2.19
CA ILE A 22 9.18 -10.52 -3.06
C ILE A 22 9.33 -9.17 -2.38
N PHE A 23 8.30 -8.73 -1.64
CA PHE A 23 8.35 -7.45 -0.94
C PHE A 23 9.04 -7.54 0.43
N SER A 24 9.02 -8.69 1.11
CA SER A 24 9.65 -8.82 2.43
C SER A 24 11.16 -9.01 2.38
N LEU A 25 11.67 -9.80 1.43
CA LEU A 25 13.09 -10.16 1.37
C LEU A 25 14.04 -8.96 1.24
N PRO A 26 13.80 -7.99 0.34
CA PRO A 26 14.71 -6.86 0.15
C PRO A 26 14.80 -5.93 1.37
N LEU A 27 13.74 -5.88 2.18
CA LEU A 27 13.65 -5.02 3.36
C LEU A 27 14.24 -5.66 4.61
N VAL A 28 14.00 -6.96 4.81
CA VAL A 28 14.42 -7.69 6.01
C VAL A 28 15.91 -7.98 5.99
N LEU A 29 16.45 -8.46 4.85
CA LEU A 29 17.86 -8.88 4.73
C LEU A 29 18.90 -7.83 5.16
N PRO A 30 18.81 -6.54 4.78
CA PRO A 30 19.81 -5.55 5.18
C PRO A 30 19.68 -5.10 6.65
N HIS A 31 18.59 -5.43 7.34
CA HIS A 31 18.28 -4.90 8.68
C HIS A 31 18.28 -5.95 9.80
N ILE A 32 18.53 -7.23 9.49
CA ILE A 32 18.58 -8.32 10.50
C ILE A 32 19.68 -8.05 11.56
N THR A 33 20.70 -7.26 11.23
CA THR A 33 21.87 -7.01 12.08
C THR A 33 21.79 -5.72 12.90
N HIS A 34 20.73 -4.92 12.79
CA HIS A 34 20.52 -3.68 13.53
C HIS A 34 19.11 -3.60 14.12
N GLU A 35 18.96 -3.94 15.41
CA GLU A 35 17.67 -4.23 16.07
C GLU A 35 16.71 -3.04 16.19
N SER A 36 17.19 -1.79 16.22
CA SER A 36 16.36 -0.64 16.60
C SER A 36 15.37 -0.18 15.52
N MET A 37 15.50 -0.62 14.26
CA MET A 37 14.66 -0.15 13.14
C MET A 37 13.80 -1.25 12.49
N ILE A 38 13.97 -2.50 12.90
CA ILE A 38 13.29 -3.66 12.30
C ILE A 38 11.76 -3.53 12.45
N TYR A 39 11.27 -3.12 13.61
CA TYR A 39 9.82 -2.97 13.85
C TYR A 39 9.16 -1.91 12.96
N HIS A 40 9.85 -0.80 12.72
CA HIS A 40 9.34 0.28 11.86
C HIS A 40 9.19 -0.18 10.40
N ILE A 41 10.17 -0.95 9.93
CA ILE A 41 10.15 -1.56 8.59
C ILE A 41 9.01 -2.56 8.44
N TYR A 42 8.82 -3.45 9.42
CA TYR A 42 7.72 -4.42 9.39
C TYR A 42 6.35 -3.74 9.45
N LEU A 43 6.21 -2.64 10.18
CA LEU A 43 4.97 -1.86 10.23
C LEU A 43 4.62 -1.32 8.84
N HIS A 44 5.55 -0.65 8.17
CA HIS A 44 5.31 -0.12 6.82
C HIS A 44 5.06 -1.22 5.78
N LEU A 45 5.80 -2.34 5.85
CA LEU A 45 5.60 -3.47 4.97
C LEU A 45 4.22 -4.13 5.16
N THR A 46 3.80 -4.35 6.40
CA THR A 46 2.48 -4.93 6.70
C THR A 46 1.35 -3.97 6.31
N ALA A 47 1.50 -2.68 6.59
CA ALA A 47 0.58 -1.63 6.15
C ALA A 47 0.47 -1.59 4.62
N PHE A 48 1.59 -1.69 3.89
CA PHE A 48 1.63 -1.73 2.43
C PHE A 48 0.87 -2.94 1.85
N MET A 49 1.10 -4.14 2.41
CA MET A 49 0.39 -5.35 1.96
C MET A 49 -1.11 -5.25 2.21
N VAL A 50 -1.51 -4.78 3.39
CA VAL A 50 -2.93 -4.60 3.75
C VAL A 50 -3.57 -3.53 2.88
N SER A 51 -2.88 -2.41 2.60
CA SER A 51 -3.44 -1.33 1.80
C SER A 51 -3.66 -1.77 0.35
N ILE A 52 -2.75 -2.54 -0.26
CA ILE A 52 -2.93 -3.12 -1.59
C ILE A 52 -4.18 -4.01 -1.62
N PHE A 53 -4.35 -4.88 -0.63
CA PHE A 53 -5.54 -5.73 -0.52
C PHE A 53 -6.82 -4.91 -0.44
N LEU A 54 -6.84 -3.86 0.40
CA LEU A 54 -7.99 -2.98 0.56
C LEU A 54 -8.30 -2.16 -0.71
N VAL A 55 -7.29 -1.75 -1.48
CA VAL A 55 -7.49 -1.11 -2.79
C VAL A 55 -8.18 -2.06 -3.75
N ILE A 56 -7.77 -3.33 -3.82
CA ILE A 56 -8.41 -4.34 -4.68
C ILE A 56 -9.87 -4.55 -4.27
N VAL A 57 -10.14 -4.75 -2.98
CA VAL A 57 -11.50 -4.97 -2.47
C VAL A 57 -12.39 -3.74 -2.71
N SER A 58 -11.87 -2.53 -2.47
CA SER A 58 -12.62 -1.30 -2.70
C SER A 58 -12.88 -1.02 -4.18
N ALA A 59 -11.93 -1.36 -5.06
CA ALA A 59 -12.13 -1.28 -6.52
C ALA A 59 -13.22 -2.25 -6.99
N LEU A 60 -13.22 -3.49 -6.50
CA LEU A 60 -14.28 -4.46 -6.79
C LEU A 60 -15.65 -3.99 -6.28
N ALA A 61 -15.70 -3.46 -5.06
CA ALA A 61 -16.91 -2.90 -4.48
C ALA A 61 -17.43 -1.71 -5.31
N TYR A 62 -16.54 -0.79 -5.73
CA TYR A 62 -16.89 0.33 -6.60
C TYR A 62 -17.40 -0.16 -7.96
N TYR A 63 -16.78 -1.18 -8.55
CA TYR A 63 -17.23 -1.73 -9.83
C TYR A 63 -18.67 -2.25 -9.76
N ARG A 64 -19.06 -2.89 -8.65
CA ARG A 64 -20.40 -3.45 -8.45
C ARG A 64 -21.44 -2.42 -8.02
N GLY A 65 -21.06 -1.47 -7.15
CA GLY A 65 -22.00 -0.52 -6.54
C GLY A 65 -22.03 0.86 -7.20
N ARG A 66 -20.96 1.26 -7.91
CA ARG A 66 -20.79 2.55 -8.62
C ARG A 66 -21.18 3.80 -7.83
N SER A 67 -21.11 3.76 -6.50
CA SER A 67 -21.42 4.90 -5.66
C SER A 67 -20.23 5.85 -5.52
N ARG A 68 -20.51 7.16 -5.42
CA ARG A 68 -19.47 8.18 -5.19
C ARG A 68 -18.71 7.91 -3.90
N ARG A 69 -19.41 7.46 -2.84
CA ARG A 69 -18.81 7.01 -1.58
C ARG A 69 -17.71 5.97 -1.79
N LEU A 70 -17.98 4.91 -2.57
CA LEU A 70 -17.01 3.85 -2.82
C LEU A 70 -15.82 4.34 -3.64
N LEU A 71 -16.01 5.30 -4.55
CA LEU A 71 -14.92 5.93 -5.29
C LEU A 71 -13.97 6.69 -4.37
N PHE A 72 -14.50 7.53 -3.47
CA PHE A 72 -13.67 8.29 -2.52
C PHE A 72 -12.91 7.37 -1.56
N MET A 73 -13.55 6.29 -1.10
CA MET A 73 -12.89 5.26 -0.28
C MET A 73 -11.76 4.56 -1.03
N MET A 74 -11.98 4.19 -2.30
CA MET A 74 -10.95 3.58 -3.13
C MET A 74 -9.77 4.53 -3.34
N LEU A 75 -10.03 5.81 -3.67
CA LEU A 75 -8.96 6.81 -3.83
C LEU A 75 -8.19 7.04 -2.53
N ALA A 76 -8.86 7.07 -1.38
CA ALA A 76 -8.21 7.19 -0.08
C ALA A 76 -7.26 6.00 0.18
N LEU A 77 -7.73 4.77 -0.02
CA LEU A 77 -6.92 3.56 0.15
C LEU A 77 -5.75 3.49 -0.84
N SER A 78 -5.93 4.02 -2.05
CA SER A 78 -4.85 4.16 -3.04
C SER A 78 -3.78 5.15 -2.58
N MET A 79 -4.16 6.26 -1.96
CA MET A 79 -3.20 7.22 -1.39
C MET A 79 -2.41 6.61 -0.23
N LEU A 80 -3.03 5.80 0.62
CA LEU A 80 -2.32 5.02 1.65
C LEU A 80 -1.30 4.09 1.02
N THR A 81 -1.68 3.35 -0.03
CA THR A 81 -0.76 2.45 -0.74
C THR A 81 0.42 3.20 -1.36
N LEU A 82 0.17 4.39 -1.93
CA LEU A 82 1.23 5.25 -2.47
C LEU A 82 2.18 5.75 -1.37
N ALA A 83 1.65 6.15 -0.21
CA ALA A 83 2.47 6.60 0.93
C ALA A 83 3.39 5.48 1.42
N GLU A 84 2.86 4.27 1.59
CA GLU A 84 3.63 3.11 2.02
C GLU A 84 4.66 2.67 0.96
N PHE A 85 4.35 2.82 -0.33
CA PHE A 85 5.33 2.60 -1.40
C PHE A 85 6.50 3.60 -1.36
N VAL A 86 6.23 4.88 -1.07
CA VAL A 86 7.29 5.88 -0.87
C VAL A 86 8.15 5.51 0.35
N ASN A 87 7.55 5.08 1.45
CA ASN A 87 8.29 4.58 2.62
C ASN A 87 9.11 3.33 2.29
N PHE A 88 8.58 2.39 1.51
CA PHE A 88 9.31 1.19 1.06
C PHE A 88 10.58 1.55 0.28
N ILE A 89 10.46 2.47 -0.69
CA ILE A 89 11.58 2.87 -1.53
C ILE A 89 12.66 3.61 -0.71
N THR A 90 12.26 4.53 0.17
CA THR A 90 13.18 5.27 1.04
C THR A 90 13.95 4.35 1.97
N LEU A 91 13.30 3.31 2.51
CA LEU A 91 13.93 2.27 3.34
C LEU A 91 14.86 1.34 2.55
N THR A 92 14.66 1.18 1.24
CA THR A 92 15.51 0.33 0.38
C THR A 92 16.82 1.02 -0.05
N GLY A 93 16.97 2.34 0.20
CA GLY A 93 18.22 3.08 -0.03
C GLY A 93 18.61 3.29 -1.50
N ASN A 94 17.79 2.84 -2.47
CA ASN A 94 18.08 2.86 -3.90
C ASN A 94 17.69 4.17 -4.62
N VAL A 95 17.40 5.26 -3.89
CA VAL A 95 17.07 6.56 -4.50
C VAL A 95 18.26 7.50 -4.34
N PRO A 96 18.83 8.02 -5.44
CA PRO A 96 19.81 9.09 -5.33
C PRO A 96 19.15 10.30 -4.66
N THR A 97 19.68 10.68 -3.50
CA THR A 97 19.30 11.84 -2.67
C THR A 97 19.37 13.19 -3.39
N LEU A 98 19.83 13.19 -4.64
CA LEU A 98 20.14 14.37 -5.45
C LEU A 98 18.94 15.03 -6.14
N LEU A 99 17.76 14.40 -6.23
CA LEU A 99 16.66 14.99 -7.00
C LEU A 99 15.60 15.75 -6.19
N LEU A 100 15.24 15.37 -4.95
CA LEU A 100 14.22 16.10 -4.18
C LEU A 100 14.34 15.87 -2.65
N PRO A 101 14.89 16.83 -1.87
CA PRO A 101 14.95 16.76 -0.40
C PRO A 101 13.59 16.57 0.30
N ILE A 102 12.50 16.98 -0.36
CA ILE A 102 11.10 16.86 0.14
C ILE A 102 10.60 15.40 0.17
N ILE A 103 11.22 14.49 -0.61
CA ILE A 103 10.81 13.07 -0.66
C ILE A 103 11.26 12.30 0.59
N ASN A 104 12.18 12.82 1.40
CA ASN A 104 12.87 12.00 2.39
C ASN A 104 11.98 11.45 3.50
N VAL A 105 10.88 12.12 3.85
CA VAL A 105 9.87 11.64 4.81
C VAL A 105 8.53 12.37 4.59
N GLU A 106 8.58 13.65 4.24
CA GLU A 106 7.42 14.55 4.23
C GLU A 106 6.37 14.17 3.18
N LEU A 107 6.79 13.70 2.00
CA LEU A 107 5.87 13.30 0.94
C LEU A 107 4.90 12.19 1.40
N ALA A 108 5.40 11.16 2.09
CA ALA A 108 4.56 10.08 2.60
C ALA A 108 3.52 10.59 3.62
N HIS A 109 3.92 11.53 4.48
CA HIS A 109 3.02 12.16 5.44
C HIS A 109 1.94 13.00 4.76
N MET A 110 2.28 13.76 3.72
CA MET A 110 1.32 14.52 2.93
C MET A 110 0.32 13.62 2.21
N LEU A 111 0.75 12.45 1.72
CA LEU A 111 -0.14 11.45 1.13
C LEU A 111 -1.09 10.84 2.17
N ILE A 112 -0.63 10.60 3.40
CA ILE A 112 -1.48 10.15 4.50
C ILE A 112 -2.51 11.23 4.87
N LEU A 113 -2.12 12.51 4.91
CA LEU A 113 -3.05 13.62 5.13
C LEU A 113 -4.11 13.70 4.02
N ALA A 114 -3.70 13.58 2.75
CA ALA A 114 -4.62 13.54 1.62
C ALA A 114 -5.57 12.33 1.69
N MET A 115 -5.06 11.15 2.07
CA MET A 115 -5.86 9.96 2.33
C MET A 115 -6.95 10.25 3.35
N LEU A 116 -6.61 10.88 4.48
CA LEU A 116 -7.55 11.16 5.57
C LEU A 116 -8.69 12.08 5.12
N VAL A 117 -8.39 13.11 4.33
CA VAL A 117 -9.41 14.00 3.75
C VAL A 117 -10.34 13.24 2.81
N LEU A 118 -9.81 12.40 1.92
CA LEU A 118 -10.60 11.59 1.00
C LEU A 118 -11.45 10.54 1.73
N PHE A 119 -10.89 9.95 2.79
CA PHE A 119 -11.59 8.96 3.61
C PHE A 119 -12.77 9.58 4.35
N VAL A 120 -12.54 10.70 5.04
CA VAL A 120 -13.60 11.41 5.79
C VAL A 120 -14.70 11.90 4.85
N THR A 121 -14.35 12.44 3.69
CA THR A 121 -15.34 12.87 2.69
C THR A 121 -16.15 11.70 2.13
N GLY A 122 -15.52 10.54 1.89
CA GLY A 122 -16.19 9.32 1.47
C GLY A 122 -17.14 8.77 2.53
N VAL A 123 -16.76 8.82 3.81
CA VAL A 123 -17.56 8.27 4.92
C VAL A 123 -18.71 9.18 5.34
N ILE A 124 -18.45 10.48 5.55
CA ILE A 124 -19.40 11.38 6.21
C ILE A 124 -20.32 12.08 5.22
N LYS A 125 -19.78 12.57 4.09
CA LYS A 125 -20.53 13.46 3.18
C LYS A 125 -21.41 12.70 2.18
N MET A 126 -21.18 11.40 2.03
CA MET A 126 -21.82 10.54 1.02
C MET A 126 -22.48 9.29 1.65
N GLY A 127 -22.76 9.36 2.96
CA GLY A 127 -23.44 8.34 3.75
C GLY A 127 -24.95 8.44 3.74
#